data_AF-W9S7L6-F1
#
_entry.id   AF-W9S7L6-F1
#
_cell.length_a   1.000
_cell.length_b   1.000
_cell.length_c   1.000
_cell.angle_alpha   90.00
_cell.angle_beta   90.00
_cell.angle_gamma   90.00
#
_symmetry.space_group_name_H-M   'P 1'
#
loop_
_entity.id
_entity.type
_entity.pdbx_description
1 polymer ?
#
loop_
_entity_poly.entity_id
_entity_poly.type
_entity_poly.pdbx_seq_one_letter_code
_entity_poly.pdbx_strand_id
1 'polypeptide(L)'
;MPEFDFADRPVIFMPSMWFHHVRQSPDDSGRAIAVNYWYDMQFDIKYAYFNFLQSIHHPAIKNAKLPKIECKESESDAENSEG
;
A
#
# COMPACT_ATOMS: atom_id res chain seq x y z
N MET A 1 5.90 0.67 -0.20
CA MET A 1 5.26 -0.45 0.53
C MET A 1 5.36 -1.67 -0.37
N PRO A 2 5.80 -2.84 0.13
CA PRO A 2 5.71 -4.07 -0.65
C PRO A 2 4.25 -4.39 -0.95
N GLU A 3 3.98 -4.81 -2.17
CA GLU A 3 2.68 -5.34 -2.59
C GLU A 3 2.70 -6.85 -2.40
N PHE A 4 1.64 -7.39 -1.80
CA PHE A 4 1.53 -8.81 -1.53
C PHE A 4 0.25 -9.34 -2.18
N ASP A 5 0.39 -10.38 -2.98
CA ASP A 5 -0.73 -11.13 -3.53
C ASP A 5 -1.01 -12.36 -2.65
N PHE A 6 -2.29 -12.54 -2.32
CA PHE A 6 -2.78 -13.66 -1.52
C PHE A 6 -2.91 -14.95 -2.35
N ALA A 7 -2.92 -14.88 -3.69
CA ALA A 7 -3.09 -16.05 -4.56
C ALA A 7 -2.02 -17.14 -4.27
N ASP A 8 -0.78 -16.72 -4.03
CA ASP A 8 0.35 -17.63 -3.75
C ASP A 8 0.65 -17.78 -2.24
N ARG A 9 -0.03 -16.99 -1.39
CA ARG A 9 0.22 -16.95 0.06
C ARG A 9 -1.12 -16.88 0.81
N PRO A 10 -1.65 -18.00 1.29
CA PRO A 10 -2.98 -18.04 1.91
C PRO A 10 -3.05 -17.31 3.26
N VAL A 11 -1.90 -16.95 3.83
CA VAL A 11 -1.81 -16.18 5.09
C VAL A 11 -0.76 -15.08 4.92
N ILE A 12 -1.17 -13.85 5.22
CA ILE A 12 -0.26 -12.71 5.34
C ILE A 12 -0.22 -12.28 6.80
N PHE A 13 0.99 -12.14 7.34
CA PHE A 13 1.19 -11.52 8.63
C PHE A 13 1.31 -10.01 8.45
N MET A 14 0.37 -9.26 9.04
CA MET A 14 0.44 -7.80 9.10
C MET A 14 0.95 -7.37 10.47
N PRO A 15 2.17 -6.82 10.59
CA PRO A 15 2.68 -6.40 11.88
C PRO A 15 1.88 -5.23 12.47
N SER A 16 1.85 -5.12 13.78
CA SER A 16 1.19 -4.01 14.49
C SER A 16 1.73 -2.64 14.03
N MET A 17 0.86 -1.64 13.97
CA MET A 17 1.15 -0.25 13.54
C MET A 17 1.54 -0.08 12.06
N TRP A 18 1.38 -1.12 11.22
CA TRP A 18 1.64 -0.99 9.79
C TRP A 18 0.47 -0.33 9.05
N PHE A 19 0.77 0.74 8.31
CA PHE A 19 -0.14 1.30 7.33
C PHE A 19 -0.30 0.32 6.17
N HIS A 20 -1.53 -0.03 5.81
CA HIS A 20 -1.80 -0.96 4.73
C HIS A 20 -3.00 -0.48 3.92
N HIS A 21 -2.98 -0.81 2.64
CA HIS A 21 -4.08 -0.59 1.72
C HIS A 21 -4.46 -1.94 1.12
N VAL A 22 -5.74 -2.28 1.16
CA VAL A 22 -6.24 -3.60 0.76
C VAL A 22 -7.01 -3.46 -0.54
N ARG A 23 -6.72 -4.36 -1.49
CA ARG A 23 -7.54 -4.61 -2.68
C ARG A 23 -7.98 -6.07 -2.67
N GLN A 24 -9.16 -6.34 -3.19
CA GLN A 24 -9.73 -7.69 -3.27
C GLN A 24 -10.25 -7.92 -4.69
N SER A 25 -9.86 -9.05 -5.29
CA SER A 25 -10.43 -9.54 -6.54
C SER A 25 -11.47 -10.62 -6.24
N PRO A 26 -12.64 -10.60 -6.90
CA PRO A 26 -13.62 -11.67 -6.78
C PRO A 26 -13.12 -12.96 -7.44
N ASP A 27 -13.56 -14.10 -6.91
CA ASP A 27 -13.44 -15.41 -7.53
C ASP A 27 -14.45 -15.60 -8.68
N ASP A 28 -14.43 -16.77 -9.31
CA ASP A 28 -15.35 -17.13 -10.42
C ASP A 28 -16.84 -17.06 -10.02
N SER A 29 -17.14 -17.08 -8.71
CA SER A 29 -18.50 -16.93 -8.19
C SER A 29 -18.86 -15.46 -7.85
N GLY A 30 -17.96 -14.53 -8.15
CA GLY A 30 -18.12 -13.10 -7.88
C GLY A 30 -17.82 -12.71 -6.44
N ARG A 31 -17.12 -13.54 -5.66
CA ARG A 31 -16.94 -13.35 -4.21
C ARG A 31 -15.47 -13.25 -3.82
N ALA A 32 -15.17 -12.42 -2.84
CA ALA A 32 -13.84 -12.35 -2.22
C ALA A 32 -14.01 -12.52 -0.71
N ILE A 33 -13.59 -13.66 -0.17
CA ILE A 33 -13.78 -14.00 1.25
C ILE A 33 -12.40 -14.17 1.90
N ALA A 34 -12.17 -13.46 3.00
CA ALA A 34 -10.95 -13.55 3.80
C ALA A 34 -11.31 -13.56 5.29
N VAL A 35 -10.46 -14.20 6.10
CA VAL A 35 -10.58 -14.25 7.56
C VAL A 35 -9.34 -13.62 8.16
N ASN A 36 -9.53 -12.75 9.16
CA ASN A 36 -8.44 -12.08 9.85
C ASN A 36 -8.48 -12.44 11.34
N TYR A 37 -7.31 -12.76 11.91
CA TYR A 37 -7.15 -12.97 13.35
C TYR A 37 -6.41 -11.79 13.95
N TRP A 38 -7.10 -11.05 14.81
CA TRP A 38 -6.57 -9.86 15.45
C TRP A 38 -6.11 -10.22 16.86
N TYR A 39 -4.82 -9.99 17.12
CA TYR A 39 -4.21 -10.16 18.42
C TYR A 39 -3.83 -8.78 18.95
N ASP A 40 -3.98 -8.54 20.25
CA ASP A 40 -3.53 -7.31 20.87
C ASP A 40 -2.03 -7.13 20.66
N MET A 41 -1.63 -5.91 20.28
CA MET A 41 -0.21 -5.60 20.17
C MET A 41 0.42 -5.52 21.56
N GLN A 42 1.72 -5.79 21.62
CA GLN A 42 2.50 -5.50 22.82
C GLN A 42 2.82 -4.00 22.86
N PHE A 43 2.48 -3.35 23.97
CA PHE A 43 2.78 -1.93 24.23
C PHE A 43 4.22 -1.75 24.72
N ASP A 44 5.18 -2.15 23.88
CA ASP A 44 6.60 -2.07 24.19
C ASP A 44 7.28 -0.80 23.64
N ILE A 45 8.61 -0.78 23.64
CA ILE A 45 9.40 0.37 23.20
C ILE A 45 9.08 0.82 21.77
N LYS A 46 8.63 -0.08 20.88
CA LYS A 46 8.24 0.29 19.51
C LYS A 46 7.00 1.19 19.51
N TYR A 47 6.04 0.91 20.38
CA TYR A 47 4.84 1.72 20.55
C TYR A 47 5.19 3.11 21.12
N ALA A 48 6.08 3.16 22.12
CA ALA A 48 6.55 4.42 22.69
C ALA A 48 7.22 5.31 21.63
N TYR A 49 8.11 4.76 20.81
CA TYR A 49 8.75 5.52 19.73
C TYR A 49 7.77 5.93 18.63
N PHE A 50 6.83 5.07 18.27
CA PHE A 50 5.83 5.41 17.26
C PHE A 50 4.99 6.63 17.69
N ASN A 51 4.51 6.64 18.94
CA ASN A 51 3.79 7.78 19.49
C ASN A 51 4.66 9.03 19.61
N PHE A 52 5.92 8.88 20.01
CA PHE A 52 6.87 10.00 20.03
C PHE A 52 7.01 10.62 18.64
N LEU A 53 7.23 9.82 17.60
CA LEU A 53 7.32 10.31 16.21
C LEU A 53 6.04 11.01 15.74
N GLN A 54 4.86 10.49 16.10
CA GLN A 54 3.58 11.14 15.79
C GLN A 54 3.42 12.51 16.48
N SER A 55 4.00 12.68 17.67
CA SER A 55 3.94 13.93 18.42
C SER A 55 4.87 15.02 17.87
N ILE A 56 5.84 14.66 17.03
CA ILE A 56 6.76 15.62 16.41
C ILE A 56 6.03 16.31 15.25
N HIS A 57 5.76 17.59 15.40
CA HIS A 57 5.30 18.41 14.29
C HIS A 57 6.41 18.51 13.24
N HIS A 58 6.22 17.86 12.10
CA HIS A 58 7.05 18.15 10.95
C HIS A 58 6.64 19.52 10.40
N PRO A 59 7.52 20.54 10.40
CA PRO A 59 7.19 21.80 9.75
C PRO A 59 6.92 21.49 8.28
N ALA A 60 5.68 21.67 7.85
CA ALA A 60 5.29 21.51 6.46
C ALA A 60 6.29 22.31 5.61
N ILE A 61 6.94 21.65 4.65
CA ILE A 61 7.82 22.36 3.73
C ILE A 61 6.93 23.24 2.86
N LYS A 62 6.71 24.49 3.29
CA LYS A 62 5.80 25.42 2.61
C LYS A 62 6.26 25.78 1.19
N ASN A 63 7.48 25.40 0.78
CA ASN A 63 8.08 25.77 -0.51
C ASN A 63 8.94 24.66 -1.15
N ALA A 64 8.70 23.37 -0.88
CA ALA A 64 9.34 22.33 -1.70
C ALA A 64 8.60 22.27 -3.03
N LYS A 65 9.16 22.92 -4.05
CA LYS A 65 8.81 22.66 -5.45
C LYS A 65 9.11 21.17 -5.69
N LEU A 66 8.11 20.31 -5.58
CA LEU A 66 8.26 18.90 -5.93
C LEU A 66 8.82 18.84 -7.36
N PRO A 67 9.91 18.09 -7.63
CA PRO A 67 10.32 17.83 -8.99
C PRO A 67 9.15 17.13 -9.67
N LYS A 68 8.60 17.74 -10.72
CA LYS A 68 7.58 17.12 -11.55
C LYS A 68 8.27 15.93 -12.22
N ILE A 69 8.01 14.73 -11.71
CA ILE A 69 8.33 13.50 -12.41
C ILE A 69 7.31 13.43 -13.55
N GLU A 70 7.72 13.87 -14.74
CA GLU A 70 6.95 13.63 -15.97
C GLU A 70 7.10 12.17 -16.33
N CYS A 71 6.13 11.36 -15.89
CA CYS A 71 5.85 10.08 -16.51
C CYS A 71 5.43 10.37 -17.94
N LYS A 72 6.33 10.15 -18.90
CA LYS A 72 5.97 10.06 -20.31
C LYS A 72 5.07 8.84 -20.45
N GLU A 73 3.77 9.07 -20.60
CA GLU A 73 2.91 8.12 -21.30
C GLU A 73 3.44 8.03 -22.73
N SER A 74 4.21 6.98 -23.01
CA SER A 74 4.46 6.56 -24.37
C SER A 74 3.25 5.76 -24.83
N GLU A 75 2.29 6.45 -25.43
CA GLU A 75 1.23 5.83 -26.22
C GLU A 75 1.89 5.32 -27.51
N SER A 76 2.22 4.03 -27.52
CA SER A 76 2.63 3.32 -28.72
C SER A 76 1.43 2.59 -29.28
N ASP A 77 0.65 3.26 -30.13
CA ASP A 77 -0.25 2.56 -31.03
C ASP A 77 0.54 2.10 -32.24
N ALA A 78 0.84 0.79 -32.25
CA ALA A 78 1.35 0.09 -33.40
C ALA A 78 0.21 -0.13 -34.41
N GLU A 79 0.49 0.30 -35.64
CA GLU A 79 -0.09 -0.05 -36.95
C GLU A 79 -1.12 -1.20 -37.00
N ASN A 80 -2.22 -0.96 -37.73
CA ASN A 80 -2.61 -1.95 -38.75
C ASN A 80 -3.29 -1.34 -40.00
N SER A 81 -2.59 -1.56 -41.12
CA SER A 81 -2.98 -1.75 -42.53
C SER A 81 -3.87 -0.74 -43.28
N GLU A 82 -3.23 -0.07 -44.24
CA GLU A 82 -3.80 0.22 -45.57
C GLU A 82 -4.21 -1.08 -46.30
N GLY A 83 -5.31 -1.03 -47.05
CA GLY A 83 -5.77 -2.10 -47.95
C GLY A 83 -7.27 -2.14 -48.16
#